data_AF-A0AAU6BPF2-F1
#
_entry.id   AF-A0AAU6BPF2-F1
#
_cell.length_a   1.000
_cell.length_b   1.000
_cell.length_c   1.000
_cell.angle_alpha   90.00
_cell.angle_beta   90.00
_cell.angle_gamma   90.00
#
_symmetry.space_group_name_H-M   'P 1'
#
loop_
_entity.id
_entity.type
_entity.pdbx_description
1 polymer ?
#
loop_
_entity_poly.entity_id
_entity_poly.type
_entity_poly.pdbx_seq_one_letter_code
_entity_poly.pdbx_strand_id
1 'polypeptide(L)'
;MTVYIDPPTWPGHGRLWSHLVSDVSYDELHLFAEELGVPRRAFERDHYDIPSHRYAAMVAAGAVEVRSREVVRLLTAAGLRRPKGRTA
;
A
#
# COMPACT_ATOMS: atom_id res chain seq x y z
N MET A 1 -6.20 13.73 3.69
CA MET A 1 -5.46 12.81 2.82
C MET A 1 -5.20 11.57 3.65
N THR A 2 -5.51 10.39 3.10
CA THR A 2 -5.60 9.16 3.90
C THR A 2 -4.84 8.06 3.17
N VAL A 3 -3.81 7.56 3.82
CA VAL A 3 -3.11 6.37 3.37
C VAL A 3 -3.72 5.16 4.08
N TYR A 4 -3.97 4.09 3.35
CA TYR A 4 -4.62 2.89 3.86
C TYR A 4 -3.68 1.69 3.79
N ILE A 5 -3.77 0.79 4.76
CA ILE A 5 -2.96 -0.43 4.82
C ILE A 5 -3.82 -1.63 5.19
N ASP A 6 -3.60 -2.79 4.57
CA ASP A 6 -4.22 -4.04 5.03
C ASP A 6 -3.35 -4.80 6.05
N PRO A 7 -3.94 -5.66 6.90
CA PRO A 7 -3.16 -6.54 7.77
C PRO A 7 -2.19 -7.41 6.96
N PRO A 8 -1.02 -7.76 7.50
CA PRO A 8 -0.02 -8.52 6.76
C PRO A 8 -0.45 -9.99 6.65
N THR A 9 -1.31 -10.30 5.69
CA THR A 9 -1.85 -11.65 5.47
C THR A 9 -1.37 -12.30 4.18
N TRP A 10 -0.66 -11.55 3.32
CA TRP A 10 -0.21 -12.06 2.03
C TRP A 10 1.15 -12.75 2.15
N PRO A 11 1.26 -14.07 1.88
CA PRO A 11 2.53 -14.78 1.98
C PRO A 11 3.43 -14.51 0.77
N GLY A 12 4.72 -14.27 1.00
CA GLY A 12 5.71 -14.13 -0.07
C GLY A 12 7.14 -14.04 0.49
N HIS A 13 8.12 -14.63 -0.20
CA HIS A 13 9.54 -14.57 0.21
C HIS A 13 9.80 -14.94 1.69
N GLY A 14 9.07 -15.92 2.23
CA GLY A 14 9.22 -16.37 3.63
C GLY A 14 8.68 -15.41 4.69
N ARG A 15 7.88 -14.40 4.30
CA ARG A 15 7.24 -13.45 5.22
C ARG A 15 5.81 -13.11 4.80
N LEU A 16 5.12 -12.40 5.67
CA LEU A 16 3.81 -11.83 5.37
C LEU A 16 3.94 -10.37 4.95
N TRP A 17 3.00 -9.93 4.12
CA TRP A 17 3.01 -8.63 3.48
C TRP A 17 1.65 -7.96 3.57
N SER A 18 1.72 -6.63 3.68
CA SER A 18 0.62 -5.69 3.59
C SER A 18 0.76 -4.85 2.31
N HIS A 19 -0.35 -4.29 1.85
CA HIS A 19 -0.44 -3.36 0.74
C HIS A 19 -0.83 -1.99 1.27
N LEU A 20 0.01 -1.00 0.98
CA LEU A 20 -0.20 0.40 1.34
C LEU A 20 -0.65 1.19 0.11
N VAL A 21 -1.77 1.90 0.21
CA VAL A 21 -2.39 2.65 -0.90
C VAL A 21 -2.86 4.03 -0.50
N SER A 22 -3.10 4.86 -1.51
CA SER A 22 -3.83 6.12 -1.42
C SER A 22 -5.10 6.04 -2.26
N ASP A 23 -6.14 6.78 -1.87
CA ASP A 23 -7.35 7.01 -2.66
C ASP A 23 -7.37 8.38 -3.39
N VAL A 24 -6.28 9.15 -3.32
CA VAL A 24 -6.17 10.48 -3.94
C VAL A 24 -5.10 10.51 -5.02
N SER A 25 -3.85 10.15 -4.71
CA SER A 25 -2.75 10.19 -5.66
C SER A 25 -1.56 9.31 -5.25
N TYR A 26 -0.73 8.95 -6.22
CA TYR A 26 0.52 8.27 -5.90
C TYR A 26 1.54 9.19 -5.26
N ASP A 27 1.52 10.50 -5.53
CA ASP A 27 2.47 11.45 -4.97
C ASP A 27 2.40 11.48 -3.44
N GLU A 28 1.20 11.50 -2.85
CA GLU A 28 1.09 11.42 -1.38
C GLU A 28 1.54 10.07 -0.84
N LEU A 29 1.27 8.99 -1.58
CA LEU A 29 1.66 7.65 -1.18
C LEU A 29 3.20 7.53 -1.20
N HIS A 30 3.86 8.18 -2.15
CA HIS A 30 5.31 8.24 -2.23
C HIS A 30 5.90 9.04 -1.08
N LEU A 31 5.35 10.23 -0.78
CA LEU A 31 5.80 11.05 0.33
C LEU A 31 5.66 10.32 1.66
N PHE A 32 4.49 9.72 1.94
CA PHE A 32 4.27 8.94 3.15
C PHE A 32 5.24 7.75 3.29
N ALA A 33 5.45 7.01 2.19
CA ALA A 33 6.38 5.88 2.18
C ALA A 33 7.84 6.34 2.40
N GLU A 34 8.24 7.46 1.77
CA GLU A 34 9.58 8.03 1.90
C GLU A 34 9.88 8.54 3.31
N GLU A 35 8.93 9.24 3.94
CA GLU A 35 9.05 9.72 5.33
C GLU A 35 9.30 8.58 6.32
N LEU A 36 8.76 7.39 6.03
CA LEU A 36 8.96 6.21 6.84
C LEU A 36 10.19 5.39 6.41
N GLY A 37 10.90 5.78 5.35
CA GLY A 37 12.07 5.08 4.83
C GLY A 37 11.73 3.79 4.08
N VAL A 38 10.54 3.69 3.50
CA VAL A 38 10.17 2.62 2.57
C VAL A 38 10.79 2.92 1.21
N PRO A 39 11.64 2.03 0.66
CA PRO A 39 12.36 2.33 -0.57
C PRO A 39 11.41 2.37 -1.77
N ARG A 40 11.67 3.28 -2.72
CA ARG A 40 10.84 3.48 -3.91
C ARG A 40 10.60 2.22 -4.76
N ARG A 41 11.57 1.29 -4.75
CA ARG A 41 11.51 -0.02 -5.42
C ARG A 41 10.47 -0.99 -4.85
N ALA A 42 9.90 -0.70 -3.67
CA ALA A 42 8.81 -1.48 -3.10
C ALA A 42 7.42 -1.07 -3.64
N PHE A 43 7.38 -0.06 -4.53
CA PHE A 43 6.15 0.35 -5.21
C PHE A 43 5.84 -0.55 -6.42
N GLU A 44 4.66 -1.17 -6.40
CA GLU A 44 4.19 -2.16 -7.38
C GLU A 44 3.04 -1.60 -8.23
N ARG A 45 3.33 -0.50 -8.94
CA ARG A 45 2.46 0.25 -9.87
C ARG A 45 1.35 1.09 -9.24
N ASP A 46 0.70 0.61 -8.20
CA ASP A 46 -0.41 1.31 -7.54
C ASP A 46 -0.44 1.19 -6.01
N HIS A 47 0.49 0.45 -5.41
CA HIS A 47 0.62 0.25 -3.98
C HIS A 47 2.09 0.02 -3.59
N TYR A 48 2.39 0.10 -2.30
CA TYR A 48 3.64 -0.42 -1.76
C TYR A 48 3.42 -1.77 -1.06
N ASP A 49 4.35 -2.69 -1.26
CA ASP A 49 4.45 -3.92 -0.49
C ASP A 49 5.23 -3.67 0.81
N ILE A 50 4.54 -3.78 1.94
CA ILE A 50 5.08 -3.54 3.28
C ILE A 50 5.27 -4.88 3.99
N PRO A 51 6.50 -5.24 4.41
CA PRO A 51 6.72 -6.47 5.15
C PRO A 51 6.11 -6.37 6.56
N SER A 52 5.63 -7.49 7.09
CA SER A 52 4.90 -7.56 8.37
C SER A 52 5.56 -6.84 9.55
N HIS A 53 6.88 -6.85 9.66
CA HIS A 53 7.61 -6.17 10.74
C HIS A 53 7.53 -4.62 10.68
N ARG A 54 7.11 -4.03 9.55
CA ARG A 54 6.93 -2.59 9.37
C ARG A 54 5.47 -2.15 9.49
N TYR A 55 4.53 -3.10 9.47
CA TYR A 55 3.09 -2.81 9.51
C TYR A 55 2.70 -1.89 10.67
N ALA A 56 3.14 -2.22 11.89
CA ALA A 56 2.83 -1.41 13.07
C ALA A 56 3.38 0.03 12.97
N ALA A 57 4.53 0.22 12.32
CA ALA A 57 5.08 1.56 12.09
C ALA A 57 4.25 2.37 11.09
N MET A 58 3.66 1.74 10.07
CA MET A 58 2.78 2.43 9.12
C MET A 58 1.50 2.89 9.82
N VAL A 59 0.89 2.01 10.63
CA VAL A 59 -0.31 2.35 11.42
C VAL A 59 -0.01 3.46 12.43
N ALA A 60 1.12 3.38 13.14
CA ALA A 60 1.54 4.41 14.08
C ALA A 60 1.80 5.77 13.41
N ALA A 61 2.21 5.77 12.14
CA ALA A 61 2.39 6.98 11.33
C ALA A 61 1.08 7.55 10.75
N GLY A 62 -0.06 6.93 11.03
CA GLY A 62 -1.38 7.40 10.60
C GLY A 62 -1.97 6.68 9.39
N ALA A 63 -1.36 5.59 8.90
CA ALA A 63 -2.02 4.74 7.92
C ALA A 63 -3.26 4.08 8.54
N VAL A 64 -4.40 4.18 7.86
CA VAL A 64 -5.68 3.63 8.30
C VAL A 64 -5.74 2.15 7.93
N GLU A 65 -5.89 1.28 8.93
CA GLU A 65 -6.08 -0.14 8.68
C GLU A 65 -7.43 -0.40 7.99
N VAL A 66 -7.39 -1.14 6.88
CA VAL A 66 -8.56 -1.61 6.15
C VAL A 66 -8.40 -3.07 5.74
N ARG A 67 -9.48 -3.73 5.30
CA ARG A 67 -9.38 -5.09 4.76
C ARG A 67 -8.74 -5.06 3.36
N SER A 68 -8.04 -6.12 2.95
CA SER A 68 -7.45 -6.20 1.59
C SER A 68 -8.47 -5.97 0.46
N ARG A 69 -9.71 -6.41 0.63
CA ARG A 69 -10.79 -6.14 -0.34
C ARG A 69 -11.12 -4.65 -0.48
N GLU A 70 -10.91 -3.89 0.58
CA GLU A 70 -11.16 -2.46 0.62
C GLU A 70 -10.04 -1.68 -0.05
N VAL A 71 -8.79 -2.12 0.10
CA VAL A 71 -7.65 -1.61 -0.69
C VAL A 71 -7.97 -1.61 -2.19
N VAL A 72 -8.47 -2.73 -2.71
CA VAL A 72 -8.83 -2.84 -4.13
C VAL A 72 -10.00 -1.91 -4.49
N ARG A 73 -10.99 -1.77 -3.61
CA ARG A 73 -12.14 -0.88 -3.82
C ARG A 73 -11.70 0.59 -3.87
N LEU A 74 -10.88 1.03 -2.93
CA LEU A 74 -10.34 2.39 -2.85
C LEU A 74 -9.56 2.73 -4.11
N LEU A 75 -8.61 1.86 -4.51
CA LEU A 75 -7.85 2.03 -5.76
C LEU A 75 -8.75 2.11 -7.00
N THR A 76 -9.80 1.28 -7.06
CA THR A 76 -10.71 1.25 -8.20
C THR A 76 -11.56 2.52 -8.25
N ALA A 77 -12.12 2.93 -7.12
CA ALA A 77 -12.94 4.14 -7.00
C ALA A 77 -12.13 5.40 -7.31
N ALA A 78 -10.86 5.44 -6.92
CA ALA A 78 -9.94 6.54 -7.22
C ALA A 78 -9.42 6.57 -8.66
N GLY A 79 -9.71 5.54 -9.48
CA GLY A 79 -9.10 5.40 -10.82
C GLY A 79 -7.59 5.10 -10.80
N LEU A 80 -7.04 4.77 -9.63
CA LEU A 80 -5.63 4.47 -9.40
C LEU A 80 -5.29 2.99 -9.61
N ARG A 81 -6.25 2.08 -9.69
CA ARG A 81 -5.93 0.65 -9.87
C ARG A 81 -5.12 0.39 -11.15
N ARG A 82 -3.98 -0.31 -11.04
CA ARG A 82 -3.11 -0.80 -12.14
C ARG A 82 -2.78 -2.29 -11.96
N PRO A 83 -3.64 -3.20 -12.46
CA PRO A 83 -3.47 -4.64 -12.32
C PRO A 83 -2.25 -5.19 -13.06
N LYS A 84 -1.65 -6.25 -12.54
CA LYS A 84 -0.62 -7.02 -13.25
C LYS A 84 -1.22 -7.67 -14.49
N GLY A 85 -0.57 -7.52 -15.64
CA GLY A 85 -0.97 -8.17 -16.90
C GLY A 85 -1.96 -7.38 -17.76
N ARG A 86 -2.41 -6.20 -17.34
CA ARG A 86 -3.10 -5.26 -18.24
C ARG A 86 -2.06 -4.38 -18.91
N THR A 87 -1.81 -4.60 -20.19
CA THR A 87 -1.13 -3.63 -21.06
C THR A 87 -2.00 -2.36 -21.13
N ALA A 88 -1.35 -1.20 -21.13
CA ALA A 88 -2.00 0.11 -21.15
C ALA A 88 -2.86 0.29 -22.40
#